data_AF-A0A923ALK2-F1
#
_entry.id   AF-A0A923ALK2-F1
#
_cell.length_a   1.000
_cell.length_b   1.000
_cell.length_c   1.000
_cell.angle_alpha   90.00
_cell.angle_beta   90.00
_cell.angle_gamma   90.00
#
_symmetry.space_group_name_H-M   'P 1'
#
loop_
_entity.id
_entity.type
_entity.pdbx_description
1 polymer ?
#
loop_
_entity_poly.entity_id
_entity_poly.type
_entity_poly.pdbx_seq_one_letter_code
_entity_poly.pdbx_strand_id
1 'polypeptide(L)'
;MTSTTGRERRTIAGAVAIVLALVTAFPAIATNFGSNTASGGTPAHRCDTDAWSQCIANNGVHLWYPQDLTANLLAATRNASATYNAVADVLASEWSSSTGVDVIVMDEFNNLPNIVAWTQCKVGAATGGTDPHAYCRPQWLRYDLADTSAYDTLGERNSIACQEMGHTLGLRHSSSTSSCMYTFRTTQAGLLATDDTIELNAHY
;
A
#
# COMPACT_ATOMS: atom_id res chain seq x y z
N MET A 1 -12.29 23.72 -84.14
CA MET A 1 -13.09 22.49 -84.00
C MET A 1 -12.07 21.39 -83.75
N THR A 2 -11.99 20.67 -82.63
CA THR A 2 -13.00 20.00 -81.81
C THR A 2 -12.29 19.63 -80.50
N SER A 3 -12.89 19.93 -79.34
CA SER A 3 -13.49 18.97 -78.42
C SER A 3 -12.56 18.40 -77.32
N THR A 4 -13.01 18.67 -76.10
CA THR A 4 -12.62 18.29 -74.74
C THR A 4 -12.54 16.78 -74.47
N THR A 5 -11.69 16.39 -73.51
CA THR A 5 -11.99 15.49 -72.35
C THR A 5 -10.68 15.37 -71.55
N GLY A 6 -10.56 15.75 -70.28
CA GLY A 6 -11.46 15.53 -69.15
C GLY A 6 -11.09 14.21 -68.48
N ARG A 7 -10.03 14.17 -67.65
CA ARG A 7 -9.69 13.00 -66.83
C ARG A 7 -9.77 13.39 -65.35
N GLU A 8 -10.81 12.86 -64.72
CA GLU A 8 -11.22 13.06 -63.34
C GLU A 8 -10.14 12.60 -62.34
N ARG A 9 -9.88 13.45 -61.36
CA ARG A 9 -9.13 13.13 -60.15
C ARG A 9 -10.05 12.35 -59.22
N ARG A 10 -9.76 11.07 -58.98
CA ARG A 10 -10.40 10.30 -57.91
C ARG A 10 -9.68 10.58 -56.60
N THR A 11 -10.26 11.46 -55.80
CA THR A 11 -9.87 11.71 -54.41
C THR A 11 -10.37 10.53 -53.57
N ILE A 12 -9.45 9.70 -53.06
CA ILE A 12 -9.78 8.64 -52.09
C ILE A 12 -9.91 9.33 -50.73
N ALA A 13 -11.15 9.62 -50.32
CA ALA A 13 -11.45 10.07 -48.97
C ALA A 13 -11.31 8.87 -48.02
N GLY A 14 -10.17 8.81 -47.32
CA GLY A 14 -9.96 7.85 -46.23
C GLY A 14 -10.80 8.25 -45.03
N ALA A 15 -11.79 7.42 -44.68
CA ALA A 15 -12.56 7.57 -43.46
C ALA A 15 -11.66 7.28 -42.26
N VAL A 16 -11.31 8.32 -41.49
CA VAL A 16 -10.71 8.17 -40.16
C VAL A 16 -11.83 7.74 -39.21
N ALA A 17 -11.91 6.44 -38.95
CA ALA A 17 -12.77 5.90 -37.90
C ALA A 17 -12.18 6.32 -36.55
N ILE A 18 -12.77 7.34 -35.92
CA ILE A 18 -12.51 7.67 -34.52
C ILE A 18 -13.14 6.56 -33.69
N VAL A 19 -12.29 5.64 -33.21
CA VAL A 19 -12.68 4.66 -32.19
C VAL A 19 -12.91 5.43 -30.91
N LEU A 20 -14.17 5.75 -30.64
CA LEU A 20 -14.60 6.24 -29.34
C LEU A 20 -14.44 5.08 -28.36
N ALA A 21 -13.27 5.00 -27.71
CA ALA A 21 -13.06 4.11 -26.60
C ALA A 21 -14.00 4.57 -25.48
N LEU A 22 -15.17 3.94 -25.36
CA LEU A 22 -15.94 3.97 -24.12
C LEU A 22 -15.04 3.37 -23.05
N VAL A 23 -14.38 4.24 -22.29
CA VAL A 23 -13.81 3.87 -21.01
C VAL A 23 -15.02 3.55 -20.14
N THR A 24 -15.36 2.26 -20.06
CA THR A 24 -16.26 1.76 -19.04
C THR A 24 -15.57 2.03 -17.72
N ALA A 25 -15.95 3.13 -17.07
CA ALA A 25 -15.62 3.35 -15.67
C ALA A 25 -16.24 2.18 -14.92
N PHE A 26 -15.41 1.21 -14.53
CA PHE A 26 -15.82 0.22 -13.55
C PHE A 26 -16.25 1.01 -12.31
N PRO A 27 -17.34 0.61 -11.63
CA PRO A 27 -17.60 1.19 -10.32
C PRO A 27 -16.33 0.98 -9.50
N ALA A 28 -15.78 2.07 -8.96
CA ALA A 28 -14.81 1.95 -7.89
C ALA A 28 -15.53 1.16 -6.80
N ILE A 29 -15.24 -0.13 -6.70
CA ILE A 29 -15.69 -0.95 -5.59
C ILE A 29 -14.93 -0.33 -4.44
N ALA A 30 -15.60 0.49 -3.63
CA ALA A 30 -15.06 0.96 -2.38
C ALA A 30 -14.81 -0.29 -1.54
N THR A 31 -13.59 -0.80 -1.60
CA THR A 31 -13.11 -1.83 -0.69
C THR A 31 -12.89 -1.15 0.65
N ASN A 32 -12.75 -1.95 1.71
CA ASN A 32 -12.79 -1.43 3.06
C ASN A 32 -11.48 -0.77 3.51
N PHE A 33 -10.77 -0.13 2.57
CA PHE A 33 -9.57 0.66 2.78
C PHE A 33 -9.74 1.64 3.94
N GLY A 34 -8.83 1.63 4.91
CA GLY A 34 -8.86 2.52 6.08
C GLY A 34 -10.13 2.49 6.94
N SER A 35 -11.12 1.66 6.58
CA SER A 35 -12.41 1.63 7.25
C SER A 35 -12.27 1.04 8.63
N ASN A 36 -13.14 1.39 9.56
CA ASN A 36 -13.36 0.67 10.80
C ASN A 36 -14.53 -0.32 10.66
N THR A 37 -14.89 -0.77 9.46
CA THR A 37 -15.93 -1.79 9.24
C THR A 37 -15.27 -3.14 8.99
N ALA A 38 -15.81 -4.26 9.45
CA ALA A 38 -15.14 -5.56 9.28
C ALA A 38 -14.95 -5.92 7.78
N SER A 39 -13.74 -6.33 7.39
CA SER A 39 -13.44 -6.83 6.04
C SER A 39 -12.36 -7.89 6.09
N GLY A 40 -12.33 -8.81 5.11
CA GLY A 40 -11.27 -9.83 5.03
C GLY A 40 -11.21 -10.74 6.28
N GLY A 41 -12.29 -10.85 7.05
CA GLY A 41 -12.33 -11.64 8.28
C GLY A 41 -11.70 -10.98 9.50
N THR A 42 -11.17 -9.75 9.40
CA THR A 42 -10.68 -8.99 10.55
C THR A 42 -11.75 -8.04 11.09
N PRO A 43 -12.00 -8.02 12.41
CA PRO A 43 -12.83 -7.00 13.03
C PRO A 43 -12.34 -5.59 12.68
N ALA A 44 -13.31 -4.71 12.52
CA ALA A 44 -13.19 -3.29 12.71
C ALA A 44 -12.24 -2.92 13.88
N HIS A 45 -11.17 -2.17 13.62
CA HIS A 45 -10.41 -1.55 14.70
C HIS A 45 -10.31 -0.04 14.50
N ARG A 46 -10.33 0.70 15.60
CA ARG A 46 -10.13 2.15 15.57
C ARG A 46 -8.64 2.47 15.37
N CYS A 47 -8.37 3.65 14.84
CA CYS A 47 -7.02 4.21 14.83
C CYS A 47 -6.63 4.63 16.26
N ASP A 48 -5.80 3.83 16.94
CA ASP A 48 -5.40 4.02 18.34
C ASP A 48 -4.04 3.36 18.66
N THR A 49 -3.73 3.22 19.95
CA THR A 49 -2.44 2.69 20.44
C THR A 49 -2.42 1.16 20.61
N ASP A 50 -3.47 0.46 20.18
CA ASP A 50 -3.56 -0.99 20.26
C ASP A 50 -2.84 -1.63 19.06
N ALA A 51 -2.27 -2.83 19.22
CA ALA A 51 -1.53 -3.50 18.13
C ALA A 51 -2.43 -3.94 16.95
N TRP A 52 -3.75 -3.80 17.06
CA TRP A 52 -4.73 -4.08 16.03
C TRP A 52 -5.21 -2.79 15.34
N SER A 53 -4.62 -1.64 15.72
CA SER A 53 -4.98 -0.32 15.20
C SER A 53 -4.90 -0.24 13.68
N GLN A 54 -5.89 0.43 13.10
CA GLN A 54 -6.00 0.65 11.66
C GLN A 54 -6.00 2.15 11.40
N CYS A 55 -4.83 2.69 11.13
CA CYS A 55 -4.64 4.10 10.82
C CYS A 55 -4.16 4.25 9.39
N ILE A 56 -4.73 5.21 8.67
CA ILE A 56 -4.24 5.53 7.34
C ILE A 56 -3.08 6.53 7.41
N ALA A 57 -2.28 6.63 6.35
CA ALA A 57 -1.37 7.77 6.21
C ALA A 57 -2.17 9.04 5.96
N ASN A 58 -1.66 10.19 6.42
CA ASN A 58 -2.36 11.46 6.31
C ASN A 58 -2.30 12.08 4.89
N ASN A 59 -1.48 11.54 3.98
CA ASN A 59 -1.38 11.88 2.56
C ASN A 59 -0.51 10.81 1.85
N GLY A 60 -0.31 10.96 0.54
CA GLY A 60 0.48 10.02 -0.27
C GLY A 60 1.99 10.07 -0.04
N VAL A 61 2.51 11.07 0.67
CA VAL A 61 3.92 11.15 1.08
C VAL A 61 4.08 10.54 2.48
N HIS A 62 4.79 9.43 2.54
CA HIS A 62 4.95 8.59 3.70
C HIS A 62 6.42 8.46 4.08
N LEU A 63 6.87 9.31 5.00
CA LEU A 63 8.25 9.28 5.50
C LEU A 63 8.37 8.25 6.63
N TRP A 64 9.35 7.36 6.55
CA TRP A 64 9.59 6.37 7.58
C TRP A 64 11.03 6.43 8.10
N TYR A 65 11.23 6.16 9.40
CA TYR A 65 12.53 6.15 10.06
C TYR A 65 12.84 4.77 10.63
N PRO A 66 13.96 4.12 10.27
CA PRO A 66 14.41 2.90 10.92
C PRO A 66 15.04 3.23 12.28
N GLN A 67 14.54 2.57 13.33
CA GLN A 67 15.10 2.61 14.67
C GLN A 67 15.57 1.21 15.07
N ASP A 68 16.88 1.05 15.20
CA ASP A 68 17.51 -0.17 15.74
C ASP A 68 17.19 -1.48 14.99
N LEU A 69 16.90 -1.41 13.68
CA LEU A 69 16.63 -2.59 12.86
C LEU A 69 17.91 -3.38 12.52
N THR A 70 17.79 -4.70 12.47
CA THR A 70 18.84 -5.55 11.88
C THR A 70 19.00 -5.23 10.39
N ALA A 71 20.19 -5.49 9.83
CA ALA A 71 20.48 -5.23 8.41
C ALA A 71 19.49 -5.94 7.47
N ASN A 72 19.05 -7.15 7.83
CA ASN A 72 18.13 -7.95 7.02
C ASN A 72 16.71 -7.37 7.01
N LEU A 73 16.20 -6.89 8.15
CA LEU A 73 14.90 -6.23 8.20
C LEU A 73 14.94 -4.83 7.59
N LEU A 74 16.02 -4.08 7.79
CA LEU A 74 16.19 -2.80 7.13
C LEU A 74 16.15 -2.96 5.59
N ALA A 75 16.82 -3.99 5.05
CA ALA A 75 16.75 -4.30 3.63
C ALA A 75 15.32 -4.69 3.17
N ALA A 76 14.59 -5.45 3.98
CA ALA A 76 13.21 -5.83 3.68
C ALA A 76 12.24 -4.63 3.71
N THR A 77 12.35 -3.74 4.72
CA THR A 77 11.56 -2.51 4.79
C THR A 77 11.86 -1.58 3.61
N ARG A 78 13.13 -1.45 3.20
CA ARG A 78 13.51 -0.70 1.99
C ARG A 78 12.89 -1.30 0.73
N ASN A 79 12.85 -2.63 0.64
CA ASN A 79 12.20 -3.33 -0.48
C ASN A 79 10.70 -3.02 -0.51
N ALA A 80 10.00 -3.16 0.63
CA ALA A 80 8.60 -2.79 0.76
C ALA A 80 8.32 -1.32 0.36
N SER A 81 9.15 -0.40 0.84
CA SER A 81 9.09 1.02 0.48
C SER A 81 9.22 1.23 -1.03
N ALA A 82 10.15 0.53 -1.69
CA ALA A 82 10.32 0.61 -3.14
C ALA A 82 9.13 0.01 -3.90
N THR A 83 8.51 -1.05 -3.37
CA THR A 83 7.28 -1.63 -3.91
C THR A 83 6.13 -0.62 -3.93
N TYR A 84 5.91 0.12 -2.83
CA TYR A 84 4.86 1.15 -2.78
C TYR A 84 5.16 2.39 -3.61
N ASN A 85 6.44 2.77 -3.77
CA ASN A 85 6.85 3.86 -4.67
C ASN A 85 6.54 3.60 -6.16
N ALA A 86 6.18 2.37 -6.54
CA ALA A 86 5.74 2.06 -7.89
C ALA A 86 4.27 2.44 -8.15
N VAL A 87 3.50 2.74 -7.10
CA VAL A 87 2.10 3.20 -7.21
C VAL A 87 2.10 4.70 -7.45
N ALA A 88 1.23 5.16 -8.35
CA ALA A 88 1.07 6.59 -8.59
C ALA A 88 0.65 7.31 -7.30
N ASP A 89 1.14 8.53 -7.12
CA ASP A 89 0.78 9.42 -6.01
C ASP A 89 1.15 8.91 -4.59
N VAL A 90 1.84 7.76 -4.50
CA VAL A 90 2.45 7.24 -3.27
C VAL A 90 3.97 7.44 -3.29
N LEU A 91 4.50 8.02 -2.23
CA LEU A 91 5.92 8.14 -1.96
C LEU A 91 6.22 7.62 -0.54
N ALA A 92 6.65 6.37 -0.44
CA ALA A 92 7.25 5.81 0.76
C ALA A 92 8.77 6.06 0.74
N SER A 93 9.29 6.91 1.61
CA SER A 93 10.72 7.25 1.64
C SER A 93 11.33 7.09 3.03
N GLU A 94 12.52 6.48 3.07
CA GLU A 94 13.34 6.46 4.28
C GLU A 94 13.78 7.88 4.62
N TRP A 95 13.76 8.20 5.91
CA TRP A 95 14.16 9.48 6.47
C TRP A 95 15.27 9.29 7.49
N SER A 96 16.15 10.30 7.63
CA SER A 96 17.33 10.22 8.49
C SER A 96 17.06 10.63 9.95
N SER A 97 15.82 10.98 10.30
CA SER A 97 15.45 11.47 11.62
C SER A 97 14.11 10.87 12.06
N SER A 98 13.96 10.61 13.36
CA SER A 98 12.68 10.18 13.95
C SER A 98 11.68 11.33 14.13
N THR A 99 12.10 12.57 13.87
CA THR A 99 11.24 13.76 14.00
C THR A 99 10.55 14.07 12.68
N GLY A 100 9.24 14.29 12.74
CA GLY A 100 8.46 14.69 11.58
C GLY A 100 8.26 13.57 10.55
N VAL A 101 8.38 12.30 10.95
CA VAL A 101 8.07 11.15 10.08
C VAL A 101 6.64 10.67 10.29
N ASP A 102 6.13 9.89 9.35
CA ASP A 102 4.84 9.22 9.38
C ASP A 102 4.93 7.87 10.09
N VAL A 103 6.07 7.18 9.98
CA VAL A 103 6.29 5.87 10.60
C VAL A 103 7.67 5.80 11.26
N ILE A 104 7.71 5.19 12.44
CA ILE A 104 8.95 4.73 13.06
C ILE A 104 8.93 3.20 13.00
N VAL A 105 9.91 2.63 12.31
CA VAL A 105 10.04 1.19 12.08
C VAL A 105 11.09 0.63 13.05
N MET A 106 10.70 -0.28 13.93
CA MET A 106 11.57 -0.74 15.01
C MET A 106 11.39 -2.23 15.33
N ASP A 107 12.31 -2.76 16.11
CA ASP A 107 12.15 -4.03 16.80
C ASP A 107 11.53 -3.79 18.18
N GLU A 108 10.51 -4.56 18.52
CA GLU A 108 9.94 -4.60 19.87
C GLU A 108 9.38 -5.98 20.17
N PHE A 109 9.80 -6.54 21.30
CA PHE A 109 9.26 -7.81 21.78
C PHE A 109 7.77 -7.69 22.09
N ASN A 110 6.99 -8.67 21.63
CA ASN A 110 5.59 -8.81 21.95
C ASN A 110 5.33 -10.14 22.67
N ASN A 111 4.52 -10.12 23.73
CA ASN A 111 4.10 -11.36 24.40
C ASN A 111 2.78 -11.93 23.84
N LEU A 112 2.25 -11.33 22.77
CA LEU A 112 1.00 -11.73 22.15
C LEU A 112 1.23 -12.92 21.20
N PRO A 113 0.49 -14.01 21.35
CA PRO A 113 0.67 -15.19 20.52
C PRO A 113 0.33 -14.91 19.06
N ASN A 114 1.20 -15.35 18.15
CA ASN A 114 1.03 -15.26 16.69
C ASN A 114 1.04 -13.84 16.11
N ILE A 115 1.58 -12.84 16.83
CA ILE A 115 1.83 -11.51 16.27
C ILE A 115 3.33 -11.36 16.07
N VAL A 116 3.75 -11.51 14.82
CA VAL A 116 5.17 -11.44 14.45
C VAL A 116 5.58 -10.01 14.11
N ALA A 117 4.65 -9.21 13.59
CA ALA A 117 4.81 -7.79 13.34
C ALA A 117 3.44 -7.11 13.44
N TRP A 118 3.43 -5.78 13.63
CA TRP A 118 2.20 -5.01 13.67
C TRP A 118 2.44 -3.52 13.48
N THR A 119 1.37 -2.80 13.13
CA THR A 119 1.33 -1.34 13.11
C THR A 119 0.39 -0.78 14.17
N GLN A 120 0.73 0.35 14.78
CA GLN A 120 -0.15 1.06 15.72
C GLN A 120 0.16 2.55 15.81
N CYS A 121 -0.73 3.37 16.38
CA CYS A 121 -0.34 4.72 16.73
C CYS A 121 0.72 4.73 17.81
N LYS A 122 1.71 5.61 17.63
CA LYS A 122 2.59 6.00 18.73
C LYS A 122 1.78 6.71 19.80
N VAL A 123 2.08 6.41 21.07
CA VAL A 123 1.51 7.15 22.20
C VAL A 123 1.86 8.64 22.07
N GLY A 124 0.83 9.50 22.11
CA GLY A 124 0.99 10.94 21.94
C GLY A 124 1.20 11.40 20.49
N ALA A 125 0.99 10.52 19.50
CA ALA A 125 0.95 10.90 18.09
C ALA A 125 -0.13 11.97 17.84
N ALA A 126 0.13 12.87 16.88
CA ALA A 126 -0.91 13.73 16.36
C ALA A 126 -1.93 12.87 15.62
N THR A 127 -3.21 13.09 15.87
CA THR A 127 -4.32 12.36 15.22
C THR A 127 -5.23 13.31 14.48
N GLY A 128 -5.95 12.79 13.49
CA GLY A 128 -6.95 13.57 12.76
C GLY A 128 -7.77 12.74 11.79
N GLY A 129 -8.64 13.42 11.05
CA GLY A 129 -9.61 12.77 10.16
C GLY A 129 -10.77 12.12 10.91
N THR A 130 -11.64 11.47 10.14
CA THR A 130 -12.73 10.63 10.63
C THR A 130 -12.73 9.37 9.79
N ASP A 131 -13.27 8.27 10.31
CA ASP A 131 -13.48 7.03 9.55
C ASP A 131 -14.05 7.31 8.13
N PRO A 132 -13.52 6.68 7.06
CA PRO A 132 -12.42 5.72 7.01
C PRO A 132 -11.02 6.35 6.87
N HIS A 133 -10.90 7.65 7.13
CA HIS A 133 -9.68 8.44 6.94
C HIS A 133 -9.05 8.90 8.25
N ALA A 134 -9.25 8.14 9.33
CA ALA A 134 -8.59 8.43 10.60
C ALA A 134 -7.09 8.12 10.50
N TYR A 135 -6.26 9.09 10.84
CA TYR A 135 -4.80 8.95 10.79
C TYR A 135 -4.17 9.25 12.15
N CYS A 136 -2.94 8.76 12.32
CA CYS A 136 -2.04 9.26 13.35
C CYS A 136 -0.60 9.35 12.85
N ARG A 137 0.17 10.28 13.43
CA ARG A 137 1.54 10.57 13.05
C ARG A 137 2.42 10.87 14.27
N PRO A 138 3.51 10.12 14.51
CA PRO A 138 3.90 8.92 13.76
C PRO A 138 3.10 7.67 14.17
N GLN A 139 3.07 6.68 13.29
CA GLN A 139 2.76 5.29 13.62
C GLN A 139 4.04 4.56 14.05
N TRP A 140 3.88 3.49 14.80
CA TRP A 140 4.90 2.48 15.02
C TRP A 140 4.63 1.30 14.11
N LEU A 141 5.66 0.88 13.36
CA LEU A 141 5.73 -0.43 12.72
C LEU A 141 6.74 -1.25 13.51
N ARG A 142 6.28 -2.32 14.14
CA ARG A 142 7.09 -3.14 15.04
C ARG A 142 7.25 -4.53 14.47
N TYR A 143 8.48 -5.00 14.45
CA TYR A 143 8.80 -6.41 14.25
C TYR A 143 9.10 -7.04 15.61
N ASP A 144 8.56 -8.22 15.90
CA ASP A 144 8.95 -9.02 17.06
C ASP A 144 10.12 -9.93 16.70
N LEU A 145 11.35 -9.44 16.83
CA LEU A 145 12.53 -10.24 16.49
C LEU A 145 12.82 -11.36 17.50
N ALA A 146 12.11 -11.45 18.63
CA ALA A 146 12.23 -12.60 19.50
C ALA A 146 11.61 -13.85 18.87
N ASP A 147 10.57 -13.69 18.04
CA ASP A 147 10.03 -14.75 17.19
C ASP A 147 10.82 -14.87 15.87
N THR A 148 12.07 -15.30 16.00
CA THR A 148 12.99 -15.46 14.87
C THR A 148 12.44 -16.38 13.76
N SER A 149 11.55 -17.32 14.09
CA SER A 149 10.98 -18.29 13.14
C SER A 149 10.11 -17.66 12.06
N ALA A 150 9.62 -16.44 12.30
CA ALA A 150 8.84 -15.68 11.32
C ALA A 150 9.70 -14.95 10.29
N TYR A 151 11.01 -14.88 10.52
CA TYR A 151 11.94 -14.06 9.75
C TYR A 151 13.09 -14.87 9.13
N ASP A 152 12.96 -16.20 9.05
CA ASP A 152 14.03 -17.11 8.64
C ASP A 152 14.47 -16.86 7.20
N THR A 153 13.53 -16.70 6.27
CA THR A 153 13.82 -16.54 4.85
C THR A 153 13.76 -15.09 4.38
N LEU A 154 14.46 -14.79 3.27
CA LEU A 154 14.34 -13.49 2.58
C LEU A 154 12.89 -13.22 2.14
N GLY A 155 12.19 -14.26 1.69
CA GLY A 155 10.80 -14.19 1.26
C GLY A 155 9.87 -13.74 2.39
N GLU A 156 9.98 -14.37 3.57
CA GLU A 156 9.16 -14.02 4.73
C GLU A 156 9.44 -12.60 5.22
N ARG A 157 10.71 -12.19 5.32
CA ARG A 157 11.05 -10.81 5.70
C ARG A 157 10.45 -9.79 4.74
N ASN A 158 10.55 -10.03 3.42
CA ASN A 158 9.97 -9.15 2.41
C ASN A 158 8.44 -9.14 2.46
N SER A 159 7.82 -10.30 2.68
CA SER A 159 6.36 -10.41 2.80
C SER A 159 5.84 -9.61 4.00
N ILE A 160 6.40 -9.85 5.19
CA ILE A 160 5.99 -9.16 6.43
C ILE A 160 6.24 -7.66 6.30
N ALA A 161 7.42 -7.24 5.82
CA ALA A 161 7.70 -5.83 5.61
C ALA A 161 6.72 -5.16 4.63
N CYS A 162 6.33 -5.87 3.55
CA CYS A 162 5.35 -5.35 2.61
C CYS A 162 3.95 -5.21 3.23
N GLN A 163 3.53 -6.22 3.99
CA GLN A 163 2.26 -6.25 4.70
C GLN A 163 2.16 -5.09 5.69
N GLU A 164 3.14 -4.94 6.58
CA GLU A 164 3.09 -3.93 7.61
C GLU A 164 3.24 -2.51 7.07
N MET A 165 4.09 -2.28 6.06
CA MET A 165 4.13 -0.98 5.37
C MET A 165 2.83 -0.67 4.61
N GLY A 166 2.09 -1.69 4.18
CA GLY A 166 0.76 -1.51 3.58
C GLY A 166 -0.25 -1.04 4.61
N HIS A 167 -0.21 -1.61 5.82
CA HIS A 167 -1.07 -1.17 6.92
C HIS A 167 -0.82 0.30 7.28
N THR A 168 0.42 0.78 7.27
CA THR A 168 0.69 2.21 7.53
C THR A 168 0.16 3.15 6.44
N LEU A 169 -0.05 2.63 5.22
CA LEU A 169 -0.70 3.30 4.10
C LEU A 169 -2.23 3.11 4.07
N GLY A 170 -2.82 2.43 5.07
CA GLY A 170 -4.27 2.23 5.18
C GLY A 170 -4.81 0.98 4.47
N LEU A 171 -3.94 0.16 3.86
CA LEU A 171 -4.34 -1.12 3.28
C LEU A 171 -4.76 -2.10 4.35
N ARG A 172 -5.68 -2.99 3.98
CA ARG A 172 -6.16 -4.08 4.85
C ARG A 172 -5.80 -5.43 4.29
N HIS A 173 -5.94 -6.44 5.15
CA HIS A 173 -5.71 -7.81 4.73
C HIS A 173 -6.53 -8.20 3.50
N SER A 174 -5.84 -8.76 2.52
CA SER A 174 -6.40 -9.35 1.31
C SER A 174 -6.57 -10.86 1.49
N SER A 175 -7.56 -11.43 0.81
CA SER A 175 -7.70 -12.88 0.65
C SER A 175 -6.82 -13.44 -0.47
N SER A 176 -6.19 -12.58 -1.27
CA SER A 176 -5.32 -12.95 -2.37
C SER A 176 -3.95 -13.39 -1.84
N THR A 177 -3.56 -14.64 -2.11
CA THR A 177 -2.24 -15.17 -1.71
C THR A 177 -1.06 -14.45 -2.36
N SER A 178 -1.31 -13.69 -3.43
CA SER A 178 -0.28 -12.93 -4.14
C SER A 178 -0.18 -11.47 -3.70
N SER A 179 -1.09 -10.99 -2.83
CA SER A 179 -1.09 -9.63 -2.29
C SER A 179 -0.05 -9.48 -1.20
N CYS A 180 0.55 -8.30 -1.09
CA CYS A 180 1.34 -7.93 0.07
C CYS A 180 0.54 -7.96 1.36
N MET A 181 -0.77 -7.80 1.26
CA MET A 181 -1.69 -7.78 2.38
C MET A 181 -2.29 -9.15 2.69
N TYR A 182 -1.78 -10.25 2.12
CA TYR A 182 -2.30 -11.57 2.45
C TYR A 182 -2.22 -11.84 3.96
N THR A 183 -3.33 -12.20 4.60
CA THR A 183 -3.44 -12.34 6.07
C THR A 183 -2.41 -13.28 6.69
N PHE A 184 -1.95 -14.29 5.95
CA PHE A 184 -1.10 -15.35 6.47
C PHE A 184 0.34 -15.17 5.99
N ARG A 185 1.29 -15.51 6.87
CA ARG A 185 2.72 -15.53 6.54
C ARG A 185 2.95 -16.32 5.26
N THR A 186 3.65 -15.70 4.31
CA THR A 186 4.03 -16.31 3.05
C THR A 186 5.52 -16.07 2.75
N THR A 187 6.08 -16.91 1.88
CA THR A 187 7.44 -16.75 1.35
C THR A 187 7.45 -15.99 0.03
N GLN A 188 6.27 -15.66 -0.51
CA GLN A 188 6.16 -14.89 -1.74
C GLN A 188 6.63 -13.45 -1.49
N ALA A 189 7.70 -13.05 -2.17
CA ALA A 189 8.20 -11.68 -2.10
C ALA A 189 7.11 -10.72 -2.59
N GLY A 190 6.70 -9.80 -1.70
CA GLY A 190 5.56 -8.90 -1.85
C GLY A 190 5.46 -8.24 -3.22
N LEU A 191 4.51 -8.74 -4.01
CA LEU A 191 4.00 -8.02 -5.16
C LEU A 191 2.72 -7.32 -4.70
N LEU A 192 2.57 -6.05 -5.08
CA LEU A 192 1.25 -5.43 -4.99
C LEU A 192 0.34 -6.19 -5.93
N ALA A 193 -0.66 -6.85 -5.37
CA ALA A 193 -1.71 -7.42 -6.17
C ALA A 193 -2.59 -6.28 -6.72
N THR A 194 -3.39 -6.61 -7.74
CA THR A 194 -4.24 -5.63 -8.41
C THR A 194 -5.18 -4.92 -7.43
N ASP A 195 -5.68 -5.64 -6.43
CA ASP A 195 -6.48 -5.06 -5.34
C ASP A 195 -5.69 -4.00 -4.56
N ASP A 196 -4.48 -4.31 -4.07
CA ASP A 196 -3.64 -3.35 -3.32
C ASP A 196 -3.44 -2.03 -4.10
N THR A 197 -3.13 -2.12 -5.40
CA THR A 197 -2.94 -0.94 -6.25
C THR A 197 -4.24 -0.16 -6.51
N ILE A 198 -5.38 -0.83 -6.66
CA ILE A 198 -6.68 -0.16 -6.84
C ILE A 198 -7.02 0.64 -5.58
N GLU A 199 -6.79 0.06 -4.40
CA GLU A 199 -7.08 0.72 -3.13
C GLU A 199 -6.24 1.98 -2.93
N LEU A 200 -4.92 1.88 -3.17
CA LEU A 200 -4.02 3.03 -3.03
C LEU A 200 -4.36 4.16 -4.02
N ASN A 201 -4.59 3.85 -5.29
CA ASN A 201 -4.96 4.84 -6.31
C ASN A 201 -6.35 5.46 -6.11
N ALA A 202 -7.24 4.78 -5.37
CA ALA A 202 -8.54 5.34 -5.01
C ALA A 202 -8.43 6.33 -3.84
N HIS A 203 -7.34 6.26 -3.08
CA HIS A 203 -7.15 7.04 -1.87
C HIS A 203 -6.25 8.27 -2.05
N TYR A 204 -5.12 8.12 -2.73
CA TYR A 204 -4.12 9.17 -2.97
C TYR A 204 -4.26 9.77 -4.37
#